data_AF-A0A3A6PYS7-F1
#
_entry.id   AF-A0A3A6PYS7-F1
#
_cell.length_a   1.000
_cell.length_b   1.000
_cell.length_c   1.000
_cell.angle_alpha   90.00
_cell.angle_beta   90.00
_cell.angle_gamma   90.00
#
_symmetry.space_group_name_H-M   'P 1'
#
loop_
_entity.id
_entity.type
_entity.pdbx_description
1 polymer ?
#
loop_
_entity_poly.entity_id
_entity_poly.type
_entity_poly.pdbx_seq_one_letter_code
_entity_poly.pdbx_strand_id
1 'polypeptide(L)'
;MAFQSPHHHCCCCGTPVSWAATDTDAAEPTTQRSVGSGSPPALGGPPTIGSDPAGEGAPEPDGGVQLPPPIPNPVCRDCATTATTPTGDPIDPPPTSSGASAPPATVPDFGPNPVVVDGVTCWRVGTDDRWQLARDAVGCDSARAFLRQHTDADGTPLRWFGIDHRGSPRQVRIDPDSVVDLLSFCETFGSGTAFEIETARPASPIEPPVVDPQRATASHPTHDTPQVSALTAEPAPRRVVVSIDAVETIAVTPQPTVAAPDPGATPKQLDRYGQLAAVAPGVINPSGLETLLRTPDPQARATAVEIFESVLAAAATSGLTAISSLVDCLDAGRVSTLYALRSLAHIAELYPDIVAEEIDPVVDTVTADSRLVAAAATRLLLYVAEHNPEAVLDAVPAFGSLLAPTPTRARRQALATVGLLAKPHPGAVRPLVPQLCSLLDTDDTTYRISSTAALGRVTAVYPAAATPAVPTLVAQLEADHPELRANAVGVLGDIAKEFPTDIAPYTDELAARLTDDDPTVRSNAAGAFARIASVKPRRVEPFTDTLIKLLDDEWTRSRVHACWALGRCDATAAADALAECHHTDPEESVRQRAAWALERIE
;
A
#
# COMPACT_ATOMS: atom_id res chain seq x y z
N MET A 1 26.77 8.78 44.82
CA MET A 1 27.81 8.21 43.95
C MET A 1 27.73 8.99 42.65
N ALA A 2 28.85 9.51 42.14
CA ALA A 2 28.85 10.28 40.90
C ALA A 2 28.53 9.34 39.73
N PHE A 3 27.42 9.59 39.04
CA PHE A 3 27.06 8.90 37.81
C PHE A 3 28.09 9.23 36.73
N GLN A 4 28.80 8.22 36.23
CA GLN A 4 29.71 8.38 35.09
C GLN A 4 28.90 8.37 33.80
N SER A 5 29.01 9.44 33.00
CA SER A 5 28.31 9.55 31.71
C SER A 5 28.72 8.40 30.76
N PRO A 6 27.75 7.69 30.12
CA PRO A 6 28.04 6.55 29.24
C PRO A 6 28.73 6.94 27.92
N HIS A 7 28.75 8.23 27.55
CA HIS A 7 29.40 8.78 26.35
C HIS A 7 30.93 8.60 26.32
N HIS A 8 31.51 8.01 27.36
CA HIS A 8 32.95 7.84 27.48
C HIS A 8 33.40 6.40 27.29
N HIS A 9 32.56 5.44 26.86
CA HIS A 9 32.97 4.04 26.74
C HIS A 9 32.80 3.48 25.33
N CYS A 10 33.68 2.56 24.96
CA CYS A 10 33.68 1.89 23.67
C CYS A 10 32.42 1.05 23.48
N CYS A 11 31.68 1.25 22.38
CA CYS A 11 30.54 0.42 21.99
C CYS A 11 30.93 -0.97 21.48
N CYS A 12 32.21 -1.35 21.49
CA CYS A 12 32.66 -2.71 21.17
C CYS A 12 33.09 -3.47 22.42
N CYS A 13 33.92 -2.87 23.28
CA CYS A 13 34.54 -3.56 24.42
C CYS A 13 34.29 -2.90 25.78
N GLY A 14 33.52 -1.81 25.83
CA GLY A 14 33.18 -1.12 27.07
C GLY A 14 34.34 -0.37 27.73
N THR A 15 35.52 -0.28 27.12
CA THR A 15 36.65 0.45 27.72
C THR A 15 36.44 1.96 27.65
N PRO A 16 36.90 2.73 28.66
CA PRO A 16 36.87 4.18 28.60
C PRO A 16 37.65 4.71 27.38
N VAL A 17 37.07 5.70 26.72
CA VAL A 17 37.56 6.33 25.51
C VAL A 17 38.08 7.71 25.91
N SER A 18 39.41 7.84 25.89
CA SER A 18 40.15 8.95 26.53
C SER A 18 39.86 10.34 26.00
N TRP A 19 39.35 10.47 24.77
CA TRP A 19 39.03 11.76 24.15
C TRP A 19 37.61 12.25 24.48
N ALA A 20 36.82 11.47 25.19
CA ALA A 20 35.47 11.85 25.58
C ALA A 20 35.43 12.60 26.92
N ALA A 21 36.51 12.63 27.72
CA ALA A 21 36.53 13.33 29.00
C ALA A 21 36.44 14.86 28.82
N THR A 22 35.45 15.51 29.43
CA THR A 22 35.37 16.97 29.53
C THR A 22 36.32 17.48 30.62
N ASP A 23 37.08 18.53 30.32
CA ASP A 23 38.05 19.22 31.19
C ASP A 23 37.42 19.80 32.49
N THR A 24 37.12 18.95 33.46
CA THR A 24 36.77 19.39 34.84
C THR A 24 37.70 18.89 35.93
N ASP A 25 38.73 18.11 35.63
CA ASP A 25 39.61 17.49 36.66
C ASP A 25 41.07 17.98 36.68
N ALA A 26 41.42 19.09 36.00
CA ALA A 26 42.76 19.67 36.10
C ALA A 26 42.76 20.97 36.92
N ALA A 27 42.82 20.85 38.24
CA ALA A 27 43.08 21.97 39.15
C ALA A 27 44.57 22.06 39.47
N GLU A 28 45.25 23.15 39.06
CA GLU A 28 46.47 23.67 39.69
C GLU A 28 46.64 25.18 39.37
N PRO A 29 47.43 25.95 40.16
CA PRO A 29 46.89 27.09 40.89
C PRO A 29 47.07 28.44 40.20
N THR A 30 46.03 29.27 40.36
CA THR A 30 45.95 30.68 39.95
C THR A 30 47.09 31.56 40.48
N THR A 31 47.72 32.33 39.60
CA THR A 31 48.24 33.67 39.92
C THR A 31 47.55 34.72 39.06
N GLN A 32 47.18 35.82 39.73
CA GLN A 32 46.27 36.88 39.31
C GLN A 32 46.74 37.69 38.09
N ARG A 33 45.80 38.11 37.24
CA ARG A 33 45.50 39.56 37.02
C ARG A 33 44.28 39.82 36.12
N SER A 34 43.20 40.20 36.79
CA SER A 34 42.32 41.37 36.60
C SER A 34 41.86 41.87 35.20
N VAL A 35 40.57 42.26 35.22
CA VAL A 35 39.83 43.25 34.40
C VAL A 35 39.26 42.68 33.09
N GLY A 36 37.97 42.80 32.75
CA GLY A 36 36.82 43.45 33.36
C GLY A 36 35.70 43.65 32.32
N SER A 37 34.46 43.35 32.75
CA SER A 37 33.15 43.91 32.33
C SER A 37 32.81 44.19 30.85
N GLY A 38 31.67 43.61 30.42
CA GLY A 38 30.81 44.19 29.37
C GLY A 38 29.75 43.22 28.81
N SER A 39 28.51 43.31 29.29
CA SER A 39 27.33 42.54 28.85
C SER A 39 26.53 43.25 27.73
N PRO A 40 25.30 42.81 27.36
CA PRO A 40 24.87 42.25 26.05
C PRO A 40 23.91 43.27 25.32
N PRO A 41 23.01 42.97 24.34
CA PRO A 41 21.81 42.08 24.42
C PRO A 41 21.45 41.37 23.07
N ALA A 42 20.69 40.27 22.96
CA ALA A 42 19.26 39.92 23.19
C ALA A 42 18.31 40.03 21.96
N LEU A 43 17.35 39.06 21.92
CA LEU A 43 16.06 39.02 21.20
C LEU A 43 16.14 38.77 19.68
N GLY A 44 15.36 37.89 19.03
CA GLY A 44 14.18 37.11 19.37
C GLY A 44 13.28 36.99 18.12
N GLY A 45 12.56 35.88 17.96
CA GLY A 45 11.33 35.82 17.13
C GLY A 45 11.39 34.96 15.85
N PRO A 46 10.46 33.99 15.67
CA PRO A 46 10.38 33.01 14.55
C PRO A 46 9.48 33.56 13.40
N PRO A 47 9.29 32.92 12.22
CA PRO A 47 8.34 31.78 12.10
C PRO A 47 8.44 30.83 10.86
N THR A 48 7.66 29.74 10.95
CA THR A 48 6.83 29.08 9.90
C THR A 48 7.39 28.14 8.82
N ILE A 49 6.69 27.00 8.76
CA ILE A 49 6.74 25.84 7.85
C ILE A 49 6.01 26.15 6.53
N GLY A 50 6.53 25.65 5.40
CA GLY A 50 5.82 25.60 4.13
C GLY A 50 6.58 24.84 3.03
N SER A 51 6.20 23.57 2.85
CA SER A 51 6.02 22.82 1.59
C SER A 51 7.09 22.83 0.48
N ASP A 52 7.58 21.62 0.15
CA ASP A 52 8.30 21.29 -1.09
C ASP A 52 7.47 21.53 -2.36
N PRO A 53 8.17 21.76 -3.50
CA PRO A 53 8.12 20.75 -4.55
C PRO A 53 9.47 20.44 -5.20
N ALA A 54 9.55 19.22 -5.76
CA ALA A 54 10.69 18.65 -6.48
C ALA A 54 11.17 19.49 -7.67
N GLY A 55 12.49 19.54 -7.83
CA GLY A 55 13.19 20.00 -9.04
C GLY A 55 14.66 19.58 -9.00
N GLU A 56 15.13 18.92 -10.05
CA GLU A 56 16.55 18.67 -10.30
C GLU A 56 17.31 20.01 -10.30
N GLY A 57 18.15 20.20 -9.28
CA GLY A 57 19.04 21.34 -9.10
C GLY A 57 20.33 20.85 -8.45
N ALA A 58 21.46 21.43 -8.87
CA ALA A 58 22.82 21.15 -8.40
C ALA A 58 22.94 20.97 -6.87
N PRO A 59 23.93 20.22 -6.37
CA PRO A 59 24.09 20.02 -4.93
C PRO A 59 24.28 21.38 -4.25
N GLU A 60 23.36 21.72 -3.35
CA GLU A 60 23.56 22.81 -2.40
C GLU A 60 24.85 22.53 -1.60
N PRO A 61 25.71 23.53 -1.38
CA PRO A 61 26.91 23.35 -0.58
C PRO A 61 26.52 23.06 0.87
N ASP A 62 27.21 22.10 1.48
CA ASP A 62 27.03 21.63 2.85
C ASP A 62 26.74 22.77 3.84
N GLY A 63 25.49 22.86 4.28
CA GLY A 63 25.17 23.29 5.63
C GLY A 63 25.60 22.19 6.58
N GLY A 64 26.92 22.03 6.77
CA GLY A 64 27.50 21.04 7.66
C GLY A 64 27.02 21.29 9.08
N VAL A 65 26.06 20.49 9.54
CA VAL A 65 25.71 20.40 10.96
C VAL A 65 26.95 19.84 11.66
N GLN A 66 27.76 20.74 12.22
CA GLN A 66 28.86 20.36 13.11
C GLN A 66 28.23 19.82 14.40
N LEU A 67 28.41 18.53 14.68
CA LEU A 67 28.01 17.98 15.98
C LEU A 67 29.05 18.41 17.02
N PRO A 68 28.63 18.99 18.17
CA PRO A 68 29.54 19.16 19.29
C PRO A 68 29.95 17.78 19.83
N PRO A 69 31.21 17.57 20.25
CA PRO A 69 31.60 16.33 20.91
C PRO A 69 30.74 16.11 22.17
N PRO A 70 30.40 14.84 22.49
CA PRO A 70 30.94 13.58 21.96
C PRO A 70 30.34 13.13 20.60
N ILE A 71 30.96 12.16 19.92
CA ILE A 71 30.34 11.47 18.77
C ILE A 71 29.41 10.34 19.24
N PRO A 72 28.33 10.02 18.50
CA PRO A 72 27.49 8.88 18.86
C PRO A 72 28.24 7.56 18.72
N ASN A 73 27.97 6.62 19.63
CA ASN A 73 28.41 5.22 19.61
C ASN A 73 29.91 5.01 19.37
N PRO A 74 30.80 5.58 20.20
CA PRO A 74 32.22 5.59 19.90
C PRO A 74 32.86 4.21 19.98
N VAL A 75 33.71 3.88 19.01
CA VAL A 75 34.55 2.69 19.04
C VAL A 75 35.96 3.09 19.49
N CYS A 76 36.49 2.43 20.53
CA CYS A 76 37.85 2.69 20.98
C CYS A 76 38.86 2.31 19.91
N ARG A 77 40.06 2.86 20.05
CA ARG A 77 41.13 2.66 19.08
C ARG A 77 41.47 1.20 18.86
N ASP A 78 41.55 0.42 19.93
CA ASP A 78 41.93 -1.00 19.84
C ASP A 78 40.89 -1.77 19.01
N CYS A 79 39.60 -1.57 19.27
CA CYS A 79 38.53 -2.17 18.47
C CYS A 79 38.53 -1.65 17.02
N ALA A 80 38.81 -0.36 16.80
CA ALA A 80 38.89 0.22 15.47
C ALA A 80 40.02 -0.36 14.61
N THR A 81 41.08 -0.94 15.20
CA THR A 81 42.13 -1.63 14.42
C THR A 81 41.65 -2.91 13.74
N THR A 82 40.53 -3.47 14.17
CA THR A 82 39.92 -4.67 13.56
C THR A 82 38.98 -4.35 12.40
N ALA A 83 38.82 -3.06 12.06
CA ALA A 83 37.86 -2.63 11.06
C ALA A 83 38.25 -3.06 9.64
N THR A 84 37.25 -3.50 8.88
CA THR A 84 37.39 -3.87 7.46
C THR A 84 36.36 -3.14 6.59
N THR A 85 36.56 -3.13 5.28
CA THR A 85 35.49 -2.81 4.32
C THR A 85 34.43 -3.93 4.35
N PRO A 86 33.23 -3.71 3.79
CA PRO A 86 32.22 -4.76 3.65
C PRO A 86 32.70 -5.98 2.83
N THR A 87 33.73 -5.80 1.99
CA THR A 87 34.38 -6.88 1.23
C THR A 87 35.48 -7.61 2.01
N GLY A 88 35.78 -7.19 3.24
CA GLY A 88 36.76 -7.82 4.13
C GLY A 88 38.17 -7.26 4.07
N ASP A 89 38.40 -6.17 3.33
CA ASP A 89 39.72 -5.55 3.22
C ASP A 89 40.03 -4.71 4.46
N PRO A 90 41.23 -4.79 5.06
CA PRO A 90 41.59 -3.97 6.21
C PRO A 90 41.63 -2.49 5.84
N ILE A 91 41.27 -1.63 6.79
CA ILE A 91 41.36 -0.18 6.64
C ILE A 91 42.49 0.39 7.49
N ASP A 92 42.95 1.60 7.15
CA ASP A 92 43.91 2.30 7.99
C ASP A 92 43.31 2.57 9.37
N PRO A 93 44.07 2.37 10.46
CA PRO A 93 43.58 2.66 11.81
C PRO A 93 43.34 4.17 11.98
N PRO A 94 42.44 4.57 12.90
CA PRO A 94 42.20 5.98 13.15
C PRO A 94 43.50 6.71 13.57
N PRO A 95 43.72 7.95 13.08
CA PRO A 95 44.96 8.69 13.27
C PRO A 95 45.26 8.94 14.77
N THR A 96 46.55 8.95 15.14
CA THR A 96 47.00 9.24 16.51
C THR A 96 46.70 10.68 16.89
N SER A 97 45.82 10.91 17.87
CA SER A 97 45.60 12.24 18.45
C SER A 97 46.81 12.66 19.30
N SER A 98 47.86 13.24 18.71
CA SER A 98 48.83 14.02 19.48
C SER A 98 48.38 15.48 19.49
N GLY A 99 47.52 15.84 20.45
CA GLY A 99 47.06 17.21 20.64
C GLY A 99 45.61 17.31 21.08
N ALA A 100 45.36 18.08 22.13
CA ALA A 100 44.07 18.33 22.75
C ALA A 100 43.15 19.21 21.88
N SER A 101 42.70 18.69 20.74
CA SER A 101 41.65 19.34 19.95
C SER A 101 40.77 18.28 19.30
N ALA A 102 39.51 18.23 19.75
CA ALA A 102 38.51 17.27 19.29
C ALA A 102 38.34 17.33 17.75
N PRO A 103 38.24 16.18 17.06
CA PRO A 103 37.90 16.15 15.64
C PRO A 103 36.49 16.71 15.39
N PRO A 104 36.24 17.42 14.29
CA PRO A 104 34.88 17.81 13.88
C PRO A 104 34.02 16.59 13.60
N ALA A 105 32.75 16.59 14.00
CA ALA A 105 31.86 15.47 13.82
C ALA A 105 31.09 15.53 12.49
N THR A 106 31.81 15.37 11.38
CA THR A 106 31.28 15.28 10.00
C THR A 106 31.60 13.91 9.41
N VAL A 107 31.15 13.59 8.20
CA VAL A 107 31.62 12.38 7.49
C VAL A 107 32.90 12.76 6.74
N PRO A 108 34.01 11.99 6.82
CA PRO A 108 35.20 12.24 6.01
C PRO A 108 34.87 12.18 4.51
N ASP A 109 35.46 13.08 3.73
CA ASP A 109 35.25 13.16 2.27
C ASP A 109 35.93 12.00 1.55
N PHE A 110 36.99 11.43 2.15
CA PHE A 110 37.77 10.34 1.56
C PHE A 110 37.89 9.11 2.47
N GLY A 111 37.94 7.94 1.81
CA GLY A 111 38.14 6.61 2.40
C GLY A 111 36.82 5.84 2.63
N PRO A 112 36.90 4.55 3.00
CA PRO A 112 35.76 3.64 2.94
C PRO A 112 34.70 3.97 4.01
N ASN A 113 33.44 4.03 3.57
CA ASN A 113 32.23 4.05 4.40
C ASN A 113 31.16 3.28 3.61
N PRO A 114 30.44 2.31 4.20
CA PRO A 114 30.59 1.81 5.58
C PRO A 114 31.88 1.04 5.80
N VAL A 115 32.21 0.80 7.07
CA VAL A 115 33.22 -0.17 7.51
C VAL A 115 32.58 -1.15 8.48
N VAL A 116 33.24 -2.27 8.77
CA VAL A 116 32.70 -3.34 9.60
C VAL A 116 33.64 -3.63 10.75
N VAL A 117 33.13 -3.64 11.99
CA VAL A 117 33.84 -4.05 13.21
C VAL A 117 33.01 -5.13 13.89
N ASP A 118 33.61 -6.29 14.14
CA ASP A 118 32.92 -7.45 14.74
C ASP A 118 31.59 -7.81 14.05
N GLY A 119 31.57 -7.75 12.71
CA GLY A 119 30.37 -8.08 11.90
C GLY A 119 29.27 -7.02 11.91
N VAL A 120 29.49 -5.85 12.50
CA VAL A 120 28.51 -4.75 12.55
C VAL A 120 29.02 -3.54 11.78
N THR A 121 28.12 -2.89 11.04
CA THR A 121 28.39 -1.66 10.31
C THR A 121 28.82 -0.53 11.25
N CYS A 122 29.86 0.18 10.86
CA CYS A 122 30.38 1.37 11.52
C CYS A 122 30.61 2.46 10.47
N TRP A 123 30.56 3.70 10.92
CA TRP A 123 30.77 4.89 10.11
C TRP A 123 31.99 5.65 10.60
N ARG A 124 32.83 6.10 9.66
CA ARG A 124 33.89 7.05 9.95
C ARG A 124 33.25 8.44 10.14
N VAL A 125 33.50 9.03 11.29
CA VAL A 125 33.04 10.37 11.68
C VAL A 125 34.27 11.20 12.06
N GLY A 126 34.43 12.36 11.44
CA GLY A 126 35.64 13.16 11.48
C GLY A 126 35.85 14.03 10.23
N THR A 127 37.07 14.52 10.14
CA THR A 127 37.69 15.01 8.90
C THR A 127 38.63 13.95 8.34
N ASP A 128 39.09 14.11 7.10
CA ASP A 128 40.03 13.17 6.47
C ASP A 128 41.28 12.89 7.32
N ASP A 129 41.85 13.93 7.93
CA ASP A 129 43.06 13.84 8.74
C ASP A 129 42.81 13.42 10.20
N ARG A 130 41.55 13.44 10.65
CA ARG A 130 41.16 13.19 12.03
C ARG A 130 39.77 12.60 12.10
N TRP A 131 39.68 11.28 12.11
CA TRP A 131 38.42 10.53 12.16
C TRP A 131 38.43 9.44 13.22
N GLN A 132 37.23 9.04 13.61
CA GLN A 132 36.93 7.99 14.57
C GLN A 132 35.84 7.08 14.00
N LEU A 133 35.71 5.86 14.55
CA LEU A 133 34.61 4.97 14.19
C LEU A 133 33.45 5.15 15.17
N ALA A 134 32.26 5.29 14.59
CA ALA A 134 30.98 5.31 15.27
C ALA A 134 30.20 4.06 14.83
N ARG A 135 29.79 3.21 15.77
CA ARG A 135 29.09 1.96 15.46
C ARG A 135 27.64 2.24 15.10
N ASP A 136 27.20 1.78 13.93
CA ASP A 136 25.80 1.84 13.53
C ASP A 136 25.00 0.81 14.30
N ALA A 137 23.86 1.23 14.81
CA ALA A 137 23.06 0.38 15.66
C ALA A 137 21.57 0.34 15.27
N VAL A 138 21.18 0.96 14.15
CA VAL A 138 19.86 0.75 13.51
C VAL A 138 19.95 0.28 12.07
N GLY A 139 21.17 0.09 11.54
CA GLY A 139 21.38 -0.40 10.18
C GLY A 139 21.08 0.66 9.14
N CYS A 140 21.65 1.85 9.30
CA CYS A 140 21.47 2.95 8.35
C CYS A 140 22.08 2.62 6.97
N ASP A 141 21.50 3.18 5.92
CA ASP A 141 22.01 3.01 4.56
C ASP A 141 23.17 3.97 4.21
N SER A 142 23.48 4.94 5.09
CA SER A 142 24.56 5.91 4.87
C SER A 142 25.04 6.54 6.18
N ALA A 143 26.27 7.06 6.18
CA ALA A 143 26.83 7.84 7.29
C ALA A 143 25.97 9.08 7.62
N ARG A 144 25.38 9.74 6.60
CA ARG A 144 24.46 10.87 6.82
C ARG A 144 23.15 10.42 7.48
N ALA A 145 22.60 9.27 7.09
CA ALA A 145 21.44 8.70 7.76
C ALA A 145 21.78 8.31 9.21
N PHE A 146 22.96 7.74 9.43
CA PHE A 146 23.49 7.45 10.76
C PHE A 146 23.54 8.71 11.63
N LEU A 147 24.21 9.78 11.20
CA LEU A 147 24.30 11.01 12.00
C LEU A 147 22.91 11.55 12.33
N ARG A 148 22.00 11.60 11.34
CA ARG A 148 20.61 12.05 11.58
C ARG A 148 19.83 11.20 12.58
N GLN A 149 20.03 9.88 12.58
CA GLN A 149 19.29 8.95 13.46
C GLN A 149 19.92 8.79 14.85
N HIS A 150 21.17 9.23 15.02
CA HIS A 150 21.93 9.05 16.25
C HIS A 150 22.33 10.38 16.91
N THR A 151 21.75 11.50 16.46
CA THR A 151 21.85 12.81 17.14
C THR A 151 20.52 13.55 17.12
N ASP A 152 20.29 14.40 18.12
CA ASP A 152 19.09 15.25 18.17
C ASP A 152 19.19 16.43 17.18
N ALA A 153 18.17 17.31 17.18
CA ALA A 153 18.13 18.49 16.32
C ALA A 153 19.27 19.48 16.59
N ASP A 154 19.86 19.45 17.79
CA ASP A 154 20.98 20.28 18.21
C ASP A 154 22.33 19.58 17.95
N GLY A 155 22.31 18.39 17.36
CA GLY A 155 23.49 17.59 17.06
C GLY A 155 24.08 16.85 18.26
N THR A 156 23.36 16.78 19.38
CA THR A 156 23.80 16.05 20.57
C THR A 156 23.60 14.54 20.36
N PRO A 157 24.59 13.68 20.68
CA PRO A 157 24.40 12.25 20.63
C PRO A 157 23.22 11.78 21.46
N LEU A 158 22.36 11.10 20.75
CA LEU A 158 21.16 10.47 21.22
C LEU A 158 21.56 9.30 22.16
N ARG A 159 21.09 9.30 23.42
CA ARG A 159 21.56 8.45 24.56
C ARG A 159 21.21 6.94 24.45
N TRP A 160 20.95 6.41 23.26
CA TRP A 160 20.21 5.14 23.08
C TRP A 160 21.05 3.88 22.83
N PHE A 161 22.36 3.93 23.08
CA PHE A 161 23.25 2.79 22.85
C PHE A 161 24.18 2.57 24.03
N GLY A 162 24.26 1.32 24.47
CA GLY A 162 24.97 0.93 25.68
C GLY A 162 25.55 -0.47 25.60
N ILE A 163 26.46 -0.74 26.54
CA ILE A 163 26.89 -2.09 26.88
C ILE A 163 25.87 -2.66 27.86
N ASP A 164 25.41 -3.88 27.65
CA ASP A 164 24.64 -4.58 28.68
C ASP A 164 25.52 -4.85 29.93
N HIS A 165 24.92 -5.34 31.01
CA HIS A 165 25.65 -5.72 32.23
C HIS A 165 26.71 -6.83 32.02
N ARG A 166 26.77 -7.43 30.82
CA ARG A 166 27.72 -8.46 30.40
C ARG A 166 28.77 -7.94 29.42
N GLY A 167 28.76 -6.63 29.12
CA GLY A 167 29.70 -6.00 28.19
C GLY A 167 29.37 -6.22 26.71
N SER A 168 28.19 -6.77 26.38
CA SER A 168 27.77 -6.98 25.00
C SER A 168 27.21 -5.68 24.42
N PRO A 169 27.65 -5.26 23.21
CA PRO A 169 27.05 -4.16 22.49
C PRO A 169 25.59 -4.47 22.17
N ARG A 170 24.67 -3.63 22.64
CA ARG A 170 23.28 -3.70 22.21
C ARG A 170 22.76 -2.30 21.92
N GLN A 171 21.71 -2.25 21.11
CA GLN A 171 20.88 -1.06 21.00
C GLN A 171 20.09 -0.89 22.30
N VAL A 172 20.65 -0.12 23.23
CA VAL A 172 20.17 0.00 24.62
C VAL A 172 20.19 1.44 25.08
N ARG A 173 19.06 1.97 25.53
CA ARG A 173 19.06 3.14 26.39
C ARG A 173 19.32 2.70 27.83
N ILE A 174 20.43 3.19 28.41
CA ILE A 174 20.94 2.80 29.74
C ILE A 174 20.29 3.57 30.90
N ASP A 175 19.46 4.59 30.62
CA ASP A 175 18.62 5.26 31.61
C ASP A 175 17.60 6.19 30.91
N PRO A 176 16.29 5.99 31.03
CA PRO A 176 15.30 6.95 30.59
C PRO A 176 15.02 8.04 31.64
N ASP A 177 15.44 9.28 31.36
CA ASP A 177 15.22 10.43 32.24
C ASP A 177 13.72 10.81 32.38
N SER A 178 12.88 10.41 31.43
CA SER A 178 11.44 10.62 31.48
C SER A 178 10.64 9.59 30.65
N VAL A 179 9.34 9.50 30.93
CA VAL A 179 8.39 8.70 30.11
C VAL A 179 8.40 9.17 28.65
N VAL A 180 8.54 10.48 28.41
CA VAL A 180 8.58 11.01 27.03
C VAL A 180 9.80 10.47 26.32
N ASP A 181 10.95 10.50 26.99
CA ASP A 181 12.20 10.03 26.39
C ASP A 181 12.14 8.53 26.08
N LEU A 182 11.64 7.69 26.98
CA LEU A 182 11.47 6.25 26.71
C LEU A 182 10.53 6.00 25.53
N LEU A 183 9.38 6.68 25.47
CA LEU A 183 8.44 6.48 24.36
C LEU A 183 9.03 6.97 23.03
N SER A 184 9.74 8.10 23.04
CA SER A 184 10.48 8.56 21.88
C SER A 184 11.57 7.56 21.43
N PHE A 185 12.18 6.79 22.33
CA PHE A 185 13.04 5.65 21.94
C PHE A 185 12.25 4.69 21.07
N CYS A 186 11.13 4.21 21.60
CA CYS A 186 10.35 3.14 21.00
C CYS A 186 9.73 3.57 19.67
N GLU A 187 9.34 4.84 19.56
CA GLU A 187 8.81 5.46 18.33
C GLU A 187 9.84 5.54 17.20
N THR A 188 11.15 5.44 17.49
CA THR A 188 12.16 5.33 16.42
C THR A 188 12.12 4.00 15.67
N PHE A 189 11.39 3.01 16.19
CA PHE A 189 11.24 1.68 15.60
C PHE A 189 9.85 1.46 15.00
N GLY A 190 9.72 0.42 14.18
CA GLY A 190 8.45 0.02 13.60
C GLY A 190 7.40 -0.34 14.65
N SER A 191 6.13 -0.12 14.33
CA SER A 191 5.02 -0.58 15.17
C SER A 191 5.12 -2.10 15.41
N GLY A 192 5.03 -2.52 16.66
CA GLY A 192 5.10 -3.94 17.04
C GLY A 192 6.52 -4.47 17.32
N THR A 193 7.55 -3.61 17.31
CA THR A 193 8.89 -3.97 17.79
C THR A 193 8.84 -4.41 19.26
N ALA A 194 9.55 -5.50 19.57
CA ALA A 194 9.71 -5.99 20.93
C ALA A 194 10.93 -5.37 21.62
N PHE A 195 10.74 -5.04 22.90
CA PHE A 195 11.75 -4.42 23.76
C PHE A 195 11.96 -5.27 25.02
N GLU A 196 13.21 -5.36 25.46
CA GLU A 196 13.57 -5.88 26.77
C GLU A 196 13.74 -4.69 27.72
N ILE A 197 13.02 -4.68 28.85
CA ILE A 197 13.12 -3.63 29.88
C ILE A 197 13.71 -4.27 31.14
N GLU A 198 14.96 -3.92 31.46
CA GLU A 198 15.60 -4.32 32.71
C GLU A 198 15.30 -3.28 33.79
N THR A 199 14.99 -3.75 35.00
CA THR A 199 14.61 -2.88 36.13
C THR A 199 15.53 -3.07 37.32
N ALA A 200 15.84 -1.99 38.02
CA ALA A 200 16.68 -2.00 39.22
C ALA A 200 16.03 -2.81 40.35
N ARG A 201 16.82 -3.64 41.05
CA ARG A 201 16.33 -4.31 42.27
C ARG A 201 15.96 -3.25 43.32
N PRO A 202 14.79 -3.36 44.00
CA PRO A 202 14.01 -4.58 44.20
C PRO A 202 12.88 -4.81 43.19
N ALA A 203 12.77 -4.03 42.11
CA ALA A 203 11.77 -4.31 41.07
C ALA A 203 12.02 -5.70 40.46
N SER A 204 10.94 -6.45 40.24
CA SER A 204 11.04 -7.74 39.58
C SER A 204 11.33 -7.53 38.09
N PRO A 205 12.33 -8.23 37.51
CA PRO A 205 12.60 -8.12 36.09
C PRO A 205 11.37 -8.49 35.27
N ILE A 206 11.18 -7.80 34.16
CA ILE A 206 10.12 -8.13 33.21
C ILE A 206 10.63 -9.27 32.33
N GLU A 207 10.33 -10.50 32.75
CA GLU A 207 10.45 -11.70 31.92
C GLU A 207 9.03 -11.94 31.38
N PRO A 208 8.70 -11.88 30.08
CA PRO A 208 9.44 -11.85 28.78
C PRO A 208 9.59 -10.43 28.14
N PRO A 209 10.08 -10.26 26.88
CA PRO A 209 10.04 -8.98 26.18
C PRO A 209 8.65 -8.35 26.11
N VAL A 210 8.59 -7.04 25.93
CA VAL A 210 7.35 -6.26 25.87
C VAL A 210 7.18 -5.55 24.53
N VAL A 211 5.94 -5.29 24.17
CA VAL A 211 5.52 -4.51 23.00
C VAL A 211 4.54 -3.43 23.42
N ASP A 212 4.18 -2.53 22.49
CA ASP A 212 3.21 -1.46 22.74
C ASP A 212 3.48 -0.63 24.02
N PRO A 213 4.69 -0.07 24.17
CA PRO A 213 5.00 0.83 25.27
C PRO A 213 4.18 2.11 25.12
N GLN A 214 3.47 2.48 26.18
CA GLN A 214 2.61 3.66 26.22
C GLN A 214 2.63 4.29 27.62
N ARG A 215 2.21 5.56 27.73
CA ARG A 215 2.06 6.20 29.03
C ARG A 215 0.99 5.48 29.86
N ALA A 216 1.30 5.10 31.10
CA ALA A 216 0.34 4.41 31.95
C ALA A 216 -0.86 5.33 32.28
N THR A 217 -2.08 4.83 32.12
CA THR A 217 -3.30 5.51 32.58
C THR A 217 -3.45 5.29 34.07
N ALA A 218 -3.50 6.38 34.85
CA ALA A 218 -3.56 6.33 36.30
C ALA A 218 -4.80 5.55 36.76
N SER A 219 -4.61 4.31 37.22
CA SER A 219 -5.71 3.51 37.76
C SER A 219 -5.99 3.91 39.21
N HIS A 220 -5.00 4.40 39.97
CA HIS A 220 -5.11 5.02 41.29
C HIS A 220 -4.04 6.13 41.46
N PRO A 221 -4.36 7.28 42.07
CA PRO A 221 -3.48 8.47 42.14
C PRO A 221 -2.37 8.36 43.21
N THR A 222 -1.91 7.16 43.55
CA THR A 222 -1.03 6.94 44.72
C THR A 222 0.46 6.92 44.40
N HIS A 223 0.87 7.03 43.12
CA HIS A 223 2.27 7.11 42.73
C HIS A 223 2.56 8.47 42.09
N ASP A 224 3.36 9.29 42.77
CA ASP A 224 3.89 10.59 42.28
C ASP A 224 4.90 10.41 41.13
N THR A 225 5.32 9.18 40.83
CA THR A 225 6.35 8.88 39.83
C THR A 225 5.75 8.60 38.44
N PRO A 226 6.31 9.16 37.35
CA PRO A 226 5.88 8.85 35.99
C PRO A 226 6.02 7.35 35.67
N GLN A 227 5.02 6.78 34.98
CA GLN A 227 4.96 5.35 34.68
C GLN A 227 4.76 5.07 33.19
N VAL A 228 5.42 4.01 32.72
CA VAL A 228 5.22 3.40 31.39
C VAL A 228 4.47 2.10 31.55
N SER A 229 3.55 1.83 30.63
CA SER A 229 2.88 0.55 30.51
C SER A 229 3.26 -0.13 29.20
N ALA A 230 3.48 -1.44 29.24
CA ALA A 230 3.77 -2.23 28.05
C ALA A 230 3.09 -3.61 28.14
N LEU A 231 2.92 -4.28 27.02
CA LEU A 231 2.29 -5.61 26.94
C LEU A 231 3.35 -6.69 26.80
N THR A 232 3.33 -7.74 27.62
CA THR A 232 4.31 -8.84 27.50
C THR A 232 4.06 -9.68 26.25
N ALA A 233 5.15 -10.10 25.58
CA ALA A 233 5.13 -10.99 24.42
C ALA A 233 5.20 -12.46 24.87
N GLU A 234 4.07 -12.97 25.37
CA GLU A 234 3.88 -14.36 25.83
C GLU A 234 2.46 -14.85 25.49
N PRO A 235 2.19 -16.18 25.51
CA PRO A 235 0.87 -16.71 25.16
C PRO A 235 -0.28 -16.19 26.04
N ALA A 236 0.02 -15.76 27.27
CA ALA A 236 -0.94 -15.14 28.19
C ALA A 236 -0.51 -13.70 28.50
N PRO A 237 -0.59 -12.78 27.53
CA PRO A 237 0.03 -11.48 27.66
C PRO A 237 -0.63 -10.68 28.78
N ARG A 238 0.19 -9.94 29.52
CA ARG A 238 -0.21 -9.10 30.62
C ARG A 238 0.34 -7.71 30.42
N ARG A 239 -0.47 -6.71 30.74
CA ARG A 239 -0.03 -5.33 30.73
C ARG A 239 0.75 -5.06 32.01
N VAL A 240 2.04 -4.83 31.87
CA VAL A 240 2.94 -4.45 32.96
C VAL A 240 3.02 -2.93 33.06
N VAL A 241 3.27 -2.43 34.27
CA VAL A 241 3.45 -1.01 34.55
C VAL A 241 4.73 -0.86 35.34
N VAL A 242 5.62 0.02 34.89
CA VAL A 242 6.94 0.25 35.49
C VAL A 242 7.12 1.75 35.69
N SER A 243 7.56 2.13 36.88
CA SER A 243 7.98 3.51 37.15
C SER A 243 9.25 3.82 36.40
N ILE A 244 9.35 5.02 35.83
CA ILE A 244 10.51 5.42 35.02
C ILE A 244 11.82 5.29 35.82
N ASP A 245 11.81 5.71 37.09
CA ASP A 245 12.96 5.63 38.02
C ASP A 245 13.42 4.19 38.33
N ALA A 246 12.62 3.18 37.97
CA ALA A 246 12.97 1.77 38.15
C ALA A 246 13.55 1.13 36.89
N VAL A 247 13.49 1.78 35.73
CA VAL A 247 14.03 1.26 34.47
C VAL A 247 15.54 1.50 34.45
N GLU A 248 16.33 0.43 34.48
CA GLU A 248 17.77 0.52 34.29
C GLU A 248 18.10 0.53 32.82
N THR A 249 17.56 -0.39 32.03
CA THR A 249 17.86 -0.42 30.60
C THR A 249 16.61 -0.74 29.78
N ILE A 250 16.56 -0.21 28.56
CA ILE A 250 15.61 -0.66 27.54
C ILE A 250 16.36 -0.96 26.26
N ALA A 251 16.18 -2.17 25.73
CA ALA A 251 16.89 -2.67 24.57
C ALA A 251 15.95 -3.22 23.51
N VAL A 252 16.29 -3.04 22.24
CA VAL A 252 15.64 -3.81 21.15
C VAL A 252 16.14 -5.24 21.22
N THR A 253 15.23 -6.20 21.13
CA THR A 253 15.55 -7.63 21.17
C THR A 253 15.17 -8.30 19.85
N PRO A 254 15.82 -9.41 19.44
CA PRO A 254 15.32 -10.20 18.32
C PRO A 254 13.82 -10.50 18.50
N GLN A 255 13.05 -10.28 17.44
CA GLN A 255 11.60 -10.37 17.50
C GLN A 255 11.18 -11.73 18.07
N PRO A 256 10.50 -11.78 19.24
CA PRO A 256 10.07 -13.02 19.84
C PRO A 256 8.97 -13.65 18.99
N THR A 257 8.86 -14.98 19.05
CA THR A 257 7.79 -15.73 18.39
C THR A 257 6.89 -16.37 19.44
N VAL A 258 5.66 -15.89 19.56
CA VAL A 258 4.69 -16.26 20.60
C VAL A 258 3.72 -17.29 20.04
N ALA A 259 3.78 -18.51 20.56
CA ALA A 259 2.88 -19.59 20.19
C ALA A 259 1.41 -19.27 20.50
N ALA A 260 0.51 -19.85 19.71
CA ALA A 260 -0.92 -19.83 19.99
C ALA A 260 -1.22 -20.42 21.38
N PRO A 261 -2.22 -19.90 22.11
CA PRO A 261 -2.68 -20.52 23.34
C PRO A 261 -3.30 -21.90 23.07
N ASP A 262 -3.38 -22.74 24.11
CA ASP A 262 -4.00 -24.07 24.03
C ASP A 262 -5.46 -23.96 23.53
N PRO A 263 -5.98 -24.92 22.73
CA PRO A 263 -7.38 -24.93 22.29
C PRO A 263 -8.42 -24.85 23.43
N GLY A 264 -8.06 -25.25 24.66
CA GLY A 264 -8.85 -25.11 25.88
C GLY A 264 -8.73 -23.76 26.60
N ALA A 265 -8.08 -22.77 26.00
CA ALA A 265 -7.93 -21.44 26.58
C ALA A 265 -9.29 -20.78 26.83
N THR A 266 -9.39 -20.09 27.96
CA THR A 266 -10.61 -19.33 28.30
C THR A 266 -10.79 -18.14 27.35
N PRO A 267 -12.03 -17.66 27.13
CA PRO A 267 -12.26 -16.47 26.29
C PRO A 267 -11.44 -15.25 26.70
N LYS A 268 -11.16 -15.09 28.01
CA LYS A 268 -10.32 -14.01 28.53
C LYS A 268 -8.84 -14.17 28.16
N GLN A 269 -8.34 -15.40 28.06
CA GLN A 269 -6.97 -15.65 27.60
C GLN A 269 -6.85 -15.39 26.11
N LEU A 270 -7.84 -15.81 25.31
CA LEU A 270 -7.89 -15.54 23.88
C LEU A 270 -8.00 -14.04 23.58
N ASP A 271 -8.85 -13.30 24.32
CA ASP A 271 -8.97 -11.85 24.17
C ASP A 271 -7.64 -11.12 24.42
N ARG A 272 -6.92 -11.51 25.48
CA ARG A 272 -5.58 -10.98 25.77
C ARG A 272 -4.60 -11.30 24.64
N TYR A 273 -4.61 -12.52 24.15
CA TYR A 273 -3.77 -12.91 23.01
C TYR A 273 -4.13 -12.10 21.74
N GLY A 274 -5.41 -11.84 21.51
CA GLY A 274 -5.89 -10.96 20.44
C GLY A 274 -5.39 -9.52 20.56
N GLN A 275 -5.35 -8.97 21.77
CA GLN A 275 -4.74 -7.64 21.99
C GLN A 275 -3.26 -7.63 21.59
N LEU A 276 -2.51 -8.69 21.90
CA LEU A 276 -1.11 -8.81 21.47
C LEU A 276 -1.00 -8.90 19.94
N ALA A 277 -1.82 -9.73 19.30
CA ALA A 277 -1.84 -9.88 17.85
C ALA A 277 -2.21 -8.57 17.13
N ALA A 278 -3.11 -7.77 17.69
CA ALA A 278 -3.53 -6.49 17.11
C ALA A 278 -2.43 -5.42 17.15
N VAL A 279 -1.62 -5.36 18.22
CA VAL A 279 -0.58 -4.32 18.39
C VAL A 279 0.78 -4.75 17.84
N ALA A 280 1.06 -6.04 17.81
CA ALA A 280 2.35 -6.58 17.41
C ALA A 280 2.18 -7.91 16.65
N PRO A 281 1.50 -7.93 15.48
CA PRO A 281 1.24 -9.16 14.74
C PRO A 281 2.52 -9.91 14.35
N GLY A 282 3.64 -9.20 14.16
CA GLY A 282 4.94 -9.80 13.85
C GLY A 282 5.55 -10.63 14.99
N VAL A 283 5.06 -10.53 16.24
CA VAL A 283 5.49 -11.45 17.32
C VAL A 283 4.70 -12.77 17.32
N ILE A 284 3.61 -12.86 16.58
CA ILE A 284 2.71 -14.02 16.65
C ILE A 284 3.27 -15.16 15.79
N ASN A 285 3.34 -16.36 16.36
CA ASN A 285 3.58 -17.56 15.57
C ASN A 285 2.28 -17.93 14.84
N PRO A 286 2.26 -17.93 13.50
CA PRO A 286 1.08 -18.35 12.78
C PRO A 286 0.78 -19.85 12.90
N SER A 287 1.80 -20.66 13.22
CA SER A 287 1.67 -22.12 13.29
C SER A 287 0.66 -22.53 14.37
N GLY A 288 -0.37 -23.28 13.99
CA GLY A 288 -1.37 -23.80 14.92
C GLY A 288 -2.53 -22.83 15.18
N LEU A 289 -2.51 -21.60 14.67
CA LEU A 289 -3.65 -20.69 14.78
C LEU A 289 -4.92 -21.25 14.12
N GLU A 290 -4.77 -22.08 13.08
CA GLU A 290 -5.88 -22.77 12.43
C GLU A 290 -6.65 -23.69 13.40
N THR A 291 -6.01 -24.17 14.48
CA THR A 291 -6.69 -24.97 15.51
C THR A 291 -7.67 -24.14 16.34
N LEU A 292 -7.38 -22.84 16.54
CA LEU A 292 -8.27 -21.92 17.25
C LEU A 292 -9.55 -21.64 16.45
N LEU A 293 -9.47 -21.64 15.11
CA LEU A 293 -10.63 -21.48 14.23
C LEU A 293 -11.63 -22.64 14.35
N ARG A 294 -11.17 -23.82 14.79
CA ARG A 294 -11.98 -25.04 14.93
C ARG A 294 -12.62 -25.19 16.31
N THR A 295 -12.50 -24.18 17.19
CA THR A 295 -13.11 -24.24 18.52
C THR A 295 -14.64 -24.30 18.43
N PRO A 296 -15.31 -25.15 19.23
CA PRO A 296 -16.77 -25.26 19.21
C PRO A 296 -17.46 -24.06 19.87
N ASP A 297 -16.73 -23.25 20.67
CA ASP A 297 -17.29 -22.08 21.33
C ASP A 297 -17.39 -20.88 20.36
N PRO A 298 -18.59 -20.35 20.07
CA PRO A 298 -18.77 -19.31 19.06
C PRO A 298 -18.03 -18.00 19.39
N GLN A 299 -17.92 -17.65 20.68
CA GLN A 299 -17.23 -16.43 21.10
C GLN A 299 -15.72 -16.57 20.93
N ALA A 300 -15.14 -17.67 21.39
CA ALA A 300 -13.73 -18.00 21.19
C ALA A 300 -13.39 -18.05 19.70
N ARG A 301 -14.27 -18.62 18.87
CA ARG A 301 -14.08 -18.68 17.41
C ARG A 301 -14.10 -17.28 16.78
N ALA A 302 -15.01 -16.40 17.20
CA ALA A 302 -15.01 -15.01 16.72
C ALA A 302 -13.69 -14.30 17.04
N THR A 303 -13.21 -14.41 18.28
CA THR A 303 -11.90 -13.88 18.68
C THR A 303 -10.74 -14.52 17.90
N ALA A 304 -10.80 -15.82 17.62
CA ALA A 304 -9.79 -16.51 16.83
C ALA A 304 -9.68 -15.98 15.40
N VAL A 305 -10.82 -15.70 14.74
CA VAL A 305 -10.80 -15.14 13.37
C VAL A 305 -10.27 -13.70 13.39
N GLU A 306 -10.57 -12.90 14.42
CA GLU A 306 -10.00 -11.54 14.59
C GLU A 306 -8.48 -11.55 14.81
N ILE A 307 -7.98 -12.49 15.63
CA ILE A 307 -6.54 -12.76 15.77
C ILE A 307 -5.94 -13.07 14.40
N PHE A 308 -6.59 -13.97 13.66
CA PHE A 308 -6.10 -14.42 12.36
C PHE A 308 -6.01 -13.28 11.35
N GLU A 309 -7.01 -12.40 11.29
CA GLU A 309 -6.97 -11.20 10.45
C GLU A 309 -5.77 -10.30 10.81
N SER A 310 -5.53 -10.08 12.10
CA SER A 310 -4.42 -9.22 12.55
C SER A 310 -3.06 -9.79 12.13
N VAL A 311 -2.87 -11.11 12.25
CA VAL A 311 -1.63 -11.80 11.86
C VAL A 311 -1.43 -11.76 10.33
N LEU A 312 -2.51 -11.98 9.58
CA LEU A 312 -2.48 -11.93 8.12
C LEU A 312 -2.02 -10.58 7.59
N ALA A 313 -2.44 -9.48 8.22
CA ALA A 313 -2.02 -8.13 7.84
C ALA A 313 -0.50 -7.92 7.92
N ALA A 314 0.23 -8.72 8.72
CA ALA A 314 1.68 -8.68 8.81
C ALA A 314 2.38 -9.68 7.88
N ALA A 315 1.79 -10.86 7.65
CA ALA A 315 2.41 -11.92 6.85
C ALA A 315 1.36 -12.83 6.18
N ALA A 316 0.88 -12.46 4.99
CA ALA A 316 -0.19 -13.16 4.30
C ALA A 316 0.08 -14.64 3.97
N THR A 317 1.34 -15.02 3.71
CA THR A 317 1.74 -16.43 3.45
C THR A 317 1.38 -17.37 4.60
N SER A 318 1.30 -16.83 5.82
CA SER A 318 0.89 -17.56 7.01
C SER A 318 -0.55 -18.08 6.95
N GLY A 319 -1.39 -17.48 6.11
CA GLY A 319 -2.81 -17.83 5.97
C GLY A 319 -3.11 -19.05 5.11
N LEU A 320 -2.16 -19.49 4.29
CA LEU A 320 -2.43 -20.47 3.24
C LEU A 320 -2.91 -21.82 3.81
N THR A 321 -2.37 -22.24 4.95
CA THR A 321 -2.77 -23.49 5.61
C THR A 321 -4.12 -23.39 6.34
N ALA A 322 -4.67 -22.18 6.48
CA ALA A 322 -5.90 -21.93 7.23
C ALA A 322 -7.13 -21.68 6.35
N ILE A 323 -6.99 -21.66 5.02
CA ILE A 323 -8.08 -21.38 4.06
C ILE A 323 -9.33 -22.20 4.39
N SER A 324 -9.21 -23.53 4.44
CA SER A 324 -10.33 -24.41 4.76
C SER A 324 -10.98 -24.12 6.12
N SER A 325 -10.17 -23.82 7.14
CA SER A 325 -10.71 -23.49 8.48
C SER A 325 -11.33 -22.10 8.56
N LEU A 326 -10.94 -21.16 7.69
CA LEU A 326 -11.62 -19.87 7.50
C LEU A 326 -12.94 -20.06 6.76
N VAL A 327 -12.99 -20.93 5.74
CA VAL A 327 -14.22 -21.29 5.03
C VAL A 327 -15.24 -21.94 5.98
N ASP A 328 -14.81 -22.84 6.86
CA ASP A 328 -15.66 -23.41 7.92
C ASP A 328 -16.23 -22.34 8.88
N CYS A 329 -15.60 -21.17 8.99
CA CYS A 329 -16.06 -20.05 9.80
C CYS A 329 -17.14 -19.19 9.12
N LEU A 330 -17.51 -19.45 7.87
CA LEU A 330 -18.54 -18.69 7.17
C LEU A 330 -19.94 -18.93 7.74
N ASP A 331 -20.19 -20.12 8.29
CA ASP A 331 -21.44 -20.50 8.96
C ASP A 331 -21.44 -20.25 10.48
N ALA A 332 -20.37 -19.64 11.00
CA ALA A 332 -20.12 -19.51 12.44
C ALA A 332 -20.88 -18.35 13.13
N GLY A 333 -21.64 -17.58 12.37
CA GLY A 333 -22.33 -16.37 12.82
C GLY A 333 -21.70 -15.09 12.24
N ARG A 334 -22.50 -14.01 12.21
CA ARG A 334 -22.23 -12.79 11.43
C ARG A 334 -20.82 -12.20 11.61
N VAL A 335 -20.31 -12.17 12.84
CA VAL A 335 -19.00 -11.59 13.17
C VAL A 335 -17.89 -12.47 12.60
N SER A 336 -17.91 -13.77 12.90
CA SER A 336 -16.97 -14.76 12.36
C SER A 336 -16.99 -14.79 10.83
N THR A 337 -18.18 -14.76 10.20
CA THR A 337 -18.31 -14.70 8.74
C THR A 337 -17.60 -13.47 8.16
N LEU A 338 -17.82 -12.30 8.75
CA LEU A 338 -17.21 -11.05 8.26
C LEU A 338 -15.69 -11.11 8.31
N TYR A 339 -15.12 -11.50 9.46
CA TYR A 339 -13.67 -11.56 9.62
C TYR A 339 -13.05 -12.67 8.76
N ALA A 340 -13.71 -13.82 8.63
CA ALA A 340 -13.24 -14.91 7.78
C ALA A 340 -13.18 -14.49 6.31
N LEU A 341 -14.23 -13.82 5.81
CA LEU A 341 -14.24 -13.27 4.45
C LEU A 341 -13.15 -12.22 4.24
N ARG A 342 -12.86 -11.37 5.23
CA ARG A 342 -11.78 -10.36 5.14
C ARG A 342 -10.41 -11.03 5.08
N SER A 343 -10.18 -12.03 5.93
CA SER A 343 -8.97 -12.86 5.91
C SER A 343 -8.78 -13.57 4.57
N LEU A 344 -9.83 -14.25 4.08
CA LEU A 344 -9.80 -14.92 2.78
C LEU A 344 -9.61 -13.95 1.62
N ALA A 345 -10.21 -12.75 1.67
CA ALA A 345 -10.01 -11.72 0.66
C ALA A 345 -8.56 -11.21 0.64
N HIS A 346 -7.92 -11.08 1.81
CA HIS A 346 -6.51 -10.69 1.89
C HIS A 346 -5.58 -11.79 1.35
N ILE A 347 -5.90 -13.07 1.60
CA ILE A 347 -5.18 -14.18 0.99
C ILE A 347 -5.38 -14.19 -0.53
N ALA A 348 -6.61 -14.02 -1.01
CA ALA A 348 -6.97 -14.02 -2.43
C ALA A 348 -6.33 -12.86 -3.21
N GLU A 349 -6.06 -11.73 -2.56
CA GLU A 349 -5.34 -10.61 -3.17
C GLU A 349 -3.91 -10.99 -3.62
N LEU A 350 -3.29 -11.97 -2.95
CA LEU A 350 -1.92 -12.43 -3.25
C LEU A 350 -1.88 -13.83 -3.88
N TYR A 351 -2.84 -14.68 -3.54
CA TYR A 351 -2.92 -16.09 -3.92
C TYR A 351 -4.33 -16.48 -4.39
N PRO A 352 -4.87 -15.82 -5.44
CA PRO A 352 -6.25 -16.00 -5.87
C PRO A 352 -6.56 -17.44 -6.31
N ASP A 353 -5.60 -18.10 -6.98
CA ASP A 353 -5.77 -19.47 -7.48
C ASP A 353 -5.96 -20.51 -6.36
N ILE A 354 -5.31 -20.32 -5.21
CA ILE A 354 -5.44 -21.23 -4.07
C ILE A 354 -6.81 -21.05 -3.40
N VAL A 355 -7.25 -19.79 -3.22
CA VAL A 355 -8.57 -19.51 -2.64
C VAL A 355 -9.70 -19.95 -3.57
N ALA A 356 -9.49 -19.93 -4.88
CA ALA A 356 -10.46 -20.38 -5.88
C ALA A 356 -10.88 -21.85 -5.69
N GLU A 357 -10.03 -22.70 -5.12
CA GLU A 357 -10.34 -24.12 -4.88
C GLU A 357 -11.40 -24.35 -3.79
N GLU A 358 -11.65 -23.38 -2.91
CA GLU A 358 -12.60 -23.48 -1.79
C GLU A 358 -13.64 -22.34 -1.77
N ILE A 359 -13.97 -21.78 -2.93
CA ILE A 359 -14.77 -20.55 -3.05
C ILE A 359 -16.28 -20.75 -2.89
N ASP A 360 -16.79 -21.96 -3.11
CA ASP A 360 -18.24 -22.23 -3.19
C ASP A 360 -19.04 -21.73 -1.97
N PRO A 361 -18.60 -21.95 -0.71
CA PRO A 361 -19.36 -21.48 0.45
C PRO A 361 -19.40 -19.95 0.58
N VAL A 362 -18.50 -19.22 -0.09
CA VAL A 362 -18.53 -17.75 -0.12
C VAL A 362 -19.74 -17.24 -0.89
N VAL A 363 -20.22 -17.98 -1.90
CA VAL A 363 -21.34 -17.57 -2.75
C VAL A 363 -22.61 -17.33 -1.93
N ASP A 364 -22.90 -18.21 -0.97
CA ASP A 364 -24.08 -18.10 -0.11
C ASP A 364 -24.05 -16.86 0.78
N THR A 365 -22.85 -16.34 1.09
CA THR A 365 -22.67 -15.14 1.92
C THR A 365 -22.92 -13.82 1.16
N VAL A 366 -22.94 -13.85 -0.18
CA VAL A 366 -23.14 -12.66 -1.03
C VAL A 366 -24.50 -12.00 -0.79
N THR A 367 -25.54 -12.81 -0.57
CA THR A 367 -26.92 -12.35 -0.37
C THR A 367 -27.31 -12.27 1.10
N ALA A 368 -26.35 -12.37 2.02
CA ALA A 368 -26.61 -12.31 3.46
C ALA A 368 -27.25 -10.97 3.89
N ASP A 369 -28.04 -11.01 4.97
CA ASP A 369 -28.68 -9.85 5.62
C ASP A 369 -27.67 -8.94 6.39
N SER A 370 -26.53 -8.66 5.76
CA SER A 370 -25.47 -7.80 6.30
C SER A 370 -24.70 -7.16 5.16
N ARG A 371 -24.78 -5.82 5.08
CA ARG A 371 -24.06 -5.03 4.06
C ARG A 371 -22.54 -5.22 4.12
N LEU A 372 -22.00 -5.43 5.33
CA LEU A 372 -20.56 -5.64 5.53
C LEU A 372 -20.12 -7.03 5.04
N VAL A 373 -20.91 -8.07 5.33
CA VAL A 373 -20.64 -9.44 4.87
C VAL A 373 -20.73 -9.50 3.35
N ALA A 374 -21.80 -8.96 2.76
CA ALA A 374 -21.95 -8.90 1.31
C ALA A 374 -20.76 -8.19 0.64
N ALA A 375 -20.29 -7.05 1.19
CA ALA A 375 -19.15 -6.32 0.65
C ALA A 375 -17.81 -7.05 0.79
N ALA A 376 -17.63 -7.85 1.86
CA ALA A 376 -16.45 -8.68 2.02
C ALA A 376 -16.47 -9.87 1.04
N ALA A 377 -17.62 -10.54 0.92
CA ALA A 377 -17.83 -11.65 -0.01
C ALA A 377 -17.62 -11.23 -1.47
N THR A 378 -18.23 -10.13 -1.91
CA THR A 378 -18.06 -9.63 -3.28
C THR A 378 -16.65 -9.11 -3.54
N ARG A 379 -15.92 -8.62 -2.53
CA ARG A 379 -14.49 -8.26 -2.68
C ARG A 379 -13.64 -9.49 -2.93
N LEU A 380 -13.84 -10.53 -2.14
CA LEU A 380 -13.13 -11.81 -2.26
C LEU A 380 -13.37 -12.42 -3.65
N LEU A 381 -14.64 -12.54 -4.06
CA LEU A 381 -14.99 -13.09 -5.37
C LEU A 381 -14.47 -12.24 -6.52
N LEU A 382 -14.38 -10.91 -6.37
CA LEU A 382 -13.77 -10.04 -7.37
C LEU A 382 -12.28 -10.34 -7.56
N TYR A 383 -11.49 -10.48 -6.47
CA TYR A 383 -10.07 -10.83 -6.57
C TYR A 383 -9.85 -12.17 -7.27
N VAL A 384 -10.68 -13.17 -6.95
CA VAL A 384 -10.65 -14.47 -7.63
C VAL A 384 -10.99 -14.29 -9.11
N ALA A 385 -12.05 -13.56 -9.45
CA ALA A 385 -12.50 -13.38 -10.83
C ALA A 385 -11.51 -12.63 -11.73
N GLU A 386 -10.69 -11.73 -11.17
CA GLU A 386 -9.63 -11.01 -11.90
C GLU A 386 -8.57 -11.95 -12.47
N HIS A 387 -8.37 -13.11 -11.85
CA HIS A 387 -7.34 -14.09 -12.22
C HIS A 387 -7.95 -15.37 -12.82
N ASN A 388 -9.02 -15.87 -12.20
CA ASN A 388 -9.74 -17.07 -12.60
C ASN A 388 -11.25 -16.78 -12.68
N PRO A 389 -11.74 -16.18 -13.79
CA PRO A 389 -13.17 -15.86 -13.95
C PRO A 389 -14.07 -17.10 -13.96
N GLU A 390 -13.56 -18.26 -14.37
CA GLU A 390 -14.33 -19.51 -14.42
C GLU A 390 -14.74 -20.00 -13.03
N ALA A 391 -13.90 -19.78 -12.02
CA ALA A 391 -14.14 -20.20 -10.64
C ALA A 391 -15.35 -19.51 -9.98
N VAL A 392 -15.81 -18.36 -10.49
CA VAL A 392 -16.92 -17.60 -9.89
C VAL A 392 -18.21 -17.66 -10.72
N LEU A 393 -18.29 -18.54 -11.72
CA LEU A 393 -19.47 -18.63 -12.61
C LEU A 393 -20.74 -19.00 -11.85
N ASP A 394 -20.64 -19.86 -10.84
CA ASP A 394 -21.78 -20.28 -10.01
C ASP A 394 -22.30 -19.15 -9.12
N ALA A 395 -21.51 -18.09 -8.91
CA ALA A 395 -21.91 -16.90 -8.16
C ALA A 395 -22.74 -15.90 -8.98
N VAL A 396 -22.89 -16.09 -10.31
CA VAL A 396 -23.59 -15.13 -11.19
C VAL A 396 -25.03 -14.84 -10.75
N PRO A 397 -25.86 -15.81 -10.34
CA PRO A 397 -27.21 -15.53 -9.82
C PRO A 397 -27.19 -14.66 -8.55
N ALA A 398 -26.20 -14.85 -7.67
CA ALA A 398 -26.05 -14.08 -6.45
C ALA A 398 -25.65 -12.62 -6.76
N PHE A 399 -24.72 -12.40 -7.69
CA PHE A 399 -24.41 -11.05 -8.20
C PHE A 399 -25.63 -10.38 -8.80
N GLY A 400 -26.40 -11.12 -9.62
CA GLY A 400 -27.65 -10.65 -10.22
C GLY A 400 -28.67 -10.16 -9.18
N SER A 401 -28.74 -10.81 -8.02
CA SER A 401 -29.62 -10.41 -6.93
C SER A 401 -29.17 -9.13 -6.22
N LEU A 402 -27.88 -8.79 -6.30
CA LEU A 402 -27.35 -7.53 -5.77
C LEU A 402 -27.53 -6.35 -6.74
N LEU A 403 -27.48 -6.58 -8.05
CA LEU A 403 -27.57 -5.54 -9.08
C LEU A 403 -28.90 -4.77 -8.97
N ALA A 404 -28.82 -3.54 -8.45
CA ALA A 404 -29.96 -2.67 -8.27
C ALA A 404 -29.54 -1.19 -8.35
N PRO A 405 -30.45 -0.27 -8.72
CA PRO A 405 -30.14 1.11 -9.09
C PRO A 405 -29.31 1.92 -8.09
N THR A 406 -29.50 1.72 -6.78
CA THR A 406 -28.74 2.46 -5.76
C THR A 406 -27.37 1.83 -5.55
N PRO A 407 -26.25 2.50 -5.85
CA PRO A 407 -24.93 1.91 -5.71
C PRO A 407 -24.57 1.71 -4.22
N THR A 408 -23.97 0.55 -3.92
CA THR A 408 -23.29 0.27 -2.65
C THR A 408 -21.95 -0.40 -2.97
N ARG A 409 -21.05 -0.53 -1.97
CA ARG A 409 -19.76 -1.20 -2.18
C ARG A 409 -19.93 -2.62 -2.77
N ALA A 410 -20.81 -3.42 -2.16
CA ALA A 410 -21.09 -4.78 -2.63
C ALA A 410 -21.66 -4.80 -4.06
N ARG A 411 -22.56 -3.86 -4.39
CA ARG A 411 -23.17 -3.77 -5.72
C ARG A 411 -22.20 -3.34 -6.81
N ARG A 412 -21.26 -2.43 -6.51
CA ARG A 412 -20.20 -2.05 -7.44
C ARG A 412 -19.24 -3.20 -7.68
N GLN A 413 -18.85 -3.92 -6.62
CA GLN A 413 -17.99 -5.10 -6.74
C GLN A 413 -18.67 -6.21 -7.54
N ALA A 414 -19.94 -6.51 -7.25
CA ALA A 414 -20.73 -7.48 -8.02
C ALA A 414 -20.82 -7.08 -9.51
N LEU A 415 -21.07 -5.80 -9.82
CA LEU A 415 -21.11 -5.32 -11.21
C LEU A 415 -19.73 -5.41 -11.88
N ALA A 416 -18.65 -5.11 -11.16
CA ALA A 416 -17.29 -5.27 -11.66
C ALA A 416 -17.00 -6.73 -12.01
N THR A 417 -17.33 -7.67 -11.12
CA THR A 417 -17.21 -9.12 -11.37
C THR A 417 -18.03 -9.53 -12.59
N VAL A 418 -19.29 -9.09 -12.69
CA VAL A 418 -20.14 -9.35 -13.87
C VAL A 418 -19.48 -8.81 -15.16
N GLY A 419 -18.85 -7.63 -15.10
CA GLY A 419 -18.12 -7.04 -16.23
C GLY A 419 -16.90 -7.88 -16.67
N LEU A 420 -16.17 -8.46 -15.71
CA LEU A 420 -15.07 -9.39 -15.99
C LEU A 420 -15.56 -10.66 -16.68
N LEU A 421 -16.71 -11.20 -16.25
CA LEU A 421 -17.33 -12.40 -16.82
C LEU A 421 -17.99 -12.17 -18.19
N ALA A 422 -18.47 -10.96 -18.47
CA ALA A 422 -19.32 -10.70 -19.63
C ALA A 422 -18.65 -10.95 -20.99
N LYS A 423 -17.32 -10.81 -21.11
CA LYS A 423 -16.59 -11.08 -22.36
C LYS A 423 -16.20 -12.56 -22.53
N PRO A 424 -15.55 -13.22 -21.55
CA PRO A 424 -15.20 -14.64 -21.68
C PRO A 424 -16.41 -15.57 -21.58
N HIS A 425 -17.44 -15.21 -20.79
CA HIS A 425 -18.62 -16.05 -20.54
C HIS A 425 -19.95 -15.28 -20.71
N PRO A 426 -20.22 -14.70 -21.90
CA PRO A 426 -21.43 -13.90 -22.14
C PRO A 426 -22.72 -14.70 -21.91
N GLY A 427 -22.70 -16.02 -22.13
CA GLY A 427 -23.84 -16.90 -21.90
C GLY A 427 -24.25 -16.99 -20.43
N ALA A 428 -23.27 -16.96 -19.52
CA ALA A 428 -23.51 -16.97 -18.08
C ALA A 428 -24.11 -15.64 -17.60
N VAL A 429 -23.66 -14.51 -18.16
CA VAL A 429 -24.15 -13.15 -17.80
C VAL A 429 -25.49 -12.81 -18.47
N ARG A 430 -25.85 -13.44 -19.59
CA ARG A 430 -27.09 -13.17 -20.34
C ARG A 430 -28.37 -13.10 -19.49
N PRO A 431 -28.61 -13.99 -18.50
CA PRO A 431 -29.78 -13.89 -17.63
C PRO A 431 -29.85 -12.61 -16.79
N LEU A 432 -28.73 -11.90 -16.61
CA LEU A 432 -28.65 -10.65 -15.83
C LEU A 432 -28.97 -9.39 -16.65
N VAL A 433 -29.28 -9.53 -17.94
CA VAL A 433 -29.58 -8.39 -18.81
C VAL A 433 -30.71 -7.49 -18.28
N PRO A 434 -31.84 -8.00 -17.76
CA PRO A 434 -32.87 -7.15 -17.15
C PRO A 434 -32.32 -6.25 -16.03
N GLN A 435 -31.45 -6.80 -15.18
CA GLN A 435 -30.80 -6.05 -14.11
C GLN A 435 -29.84 -5.01 -14.68
N LEU A 436 -28.96 -5.38 -15.62
CA LEU A 436 -28.04 -4.44 -16.27
C LEU A 436 -28.79 -3.27 -16.94
N CYS A 437 -29.89 -3.56 -17.64
CA CYS A 437 -30.76 -2.54 -18.23
C CYS A 437 -31.31 -1.57 -17.18
N SER A 438 -31.72 -2.08 -16.00
CA SER A 438 -32.22 -1.21 -14.91
C SER A 438 -31.16 -0.26 -14.35
N LEU A 439 -29.87 -0.53 -14.55
CA LEU A 439 -28.78 0.33 -14.07
C LEU A 439 -28.44 1.47 -15.04
N LEU A 440 -28.93 1.42 -16.29
CA LEU A 440 -28.61 2.40 -17.33
C LEU A 440 -29.19 3.80 -17.04
N ASP A 441 -30.24 3.88 -16.23
CA ASP A 441 -30.95 5.13 -15.89
C ASP A 441 -30.62 5.65 -14.47
N THR A 442 -29.51 5.19 -13.88
CA THR A 442 -29.08 5.63 -12.54
C THR A 442 -28.36 6.98 -12.57
N ASP A 443 -28.39 7.72 -11.46
CA ASP A 443 -27.67 9.01 -11.37
C ASP A 443 -26.14 8.84 -11.31
N ASP A 444 -25.64 7.61 -11.13
CA ASP A 444 -24.22 7.32 -10.98
C ASP A 444 -23.56 6.98 -12.32
N THR A 445 -22.85 7.94 -12.89
CA THR A 445 -22.19 7.81 -14.20
C THR A 445 -21.23 6.62 -14.28
N THR A 446 -20.42 6.37 -13.24
CA THR A 446 -19.49 5.23 -13.22
C THR A 446 -20.26 3.89 -13.23
N TYR A 447 -21.35 3.82 -12.47
CA TYR A 447 -22.21 2.64 -12.43
C TYR A 447 -22.89 2.37 -13.79
N ARG A 448 -23.33 3.43 -14.47
CA ARG A 448 -23.82 3.36 -15.86
C ARG A 448 -22.76 2.86 -16.82
N ILE A 449 -21.55 3.44 -16.78
CA ILE A 449 -20.43 3.02 -17.64
C ILE A 449 -20.16 1.52 -17.49
N SER A 450 -19.99 1.04 -16.26
CA SER A 450 -19.73 -0.38 -16.01
C SER A 450 -20.89 -1.28 -16.48
N SER A 451 -22.14 -0.86 -16.27
CA SER A 451 -23.32 -1.62 -16.73
C SER A 451 -23.42 -1.67 -18.25
N THR A 452 -23.31 -0.53 -18.93
CA THR A 452 -23.38 -0.45 -20.40
C THR A 452 -22.23 -1.25 -21.04
N ALA A 453 -21.04 -1.25 -20.45
CA ALA A 453 -19.91 -2.06 -20.92
C ALA A 453 -20.18 -3.58 -20.78
N ALA A 454 -20.70 -4.01 -19.63
CA ALA A 454 -21.08 -5.42 -19.42
C ALA A 454 -22.20 -5.85 -20.37
N LEU A 455 -23.24 -5.01 -20.52
CA LEU A 455 -24.34 -5.22 -21.46
C LEU A 455 -23.84 -5.32 -22.90
N GLY A 456 -22.92 -4.43 -23.31
CA GLY A 456 -22.33 -4.45 -24.64
C GLY A 456 -21.60 -5.75 -24.95
N ARG A 457 -20.83 -6.28 -23.99
CA ARG A 457 -20.13 -7.58 -24.14
C ARG A 457 -21.10 -8.75 -24.34
N VAL A 458 -22.23 -8.75 -23.62
CA VAL A 458 -23.29 -9.74 -23.84
C VAL A 458 -23.95 -9.55 -25.20
N THR A 459 -24.23 -8.30 -25.59
CA THR A 459 -24.91 -7.92 -26.83
C THR A 459 -24.09 -8.27 -28.08
N ALA A 460 -22.76 -8.17 -28.01
CA ALA A 460 -21.86 -8.55 -29.09
C ALA A 460 -22.04 -10.02 -29.54
N VAL A 461 -22.47 -10.90 -28.64
CA VAL A 461 -22.76 -12.32 -28.89
C VAL A 461 -24.26 -12.61 -29.00
N TYR A 462 -25.10 -11.91 -28.24
CA TYR A 462 -26.55 -12.06 -28.23
C TYR A 462 -27.25 -10.70 -28.50
N PRO A 463 -27.26 -10.21 -29.76
CA PRO A 463 -27.80 -8.88 -30.09
C PRO A 463 -29.25 -8.67 -29.62
N ALA A 464 -30.08 -9.72 -29.68
CA ALA A 464 -31.48 -9.69 -29.25
C ALA A 464 -31.68 -9.45 -27.76
N ALA A 465 -30.65 -9.62 -26.92
CA ALA A 465 -30.80 -9.49 -25.47
C ALA A 465 -31.02 -8.03 -25.04
N ALA A 466 -30.38 -7.08 -25.73
CA ALA A 466 -30.40 -5.67 -25.35
C ALA A 466 -31.41 -4.81 -26.15
N THR A 467 -32.19 -5.38 -27.07
CA THR A 467 -33.21 -4.63 -27.84
C THR A 467 -34.21 -3.84 -26.97
N PRO A 468 -34.67 -4.32 -25.79
CA PRO A 468 -35.53 -3.52 -24.92
C PRO A 468 -34.86 -2.26 -24.36
N ALA A 469 -33.53 -2.19 -24.33
CA ALA A 469 -32.77 -1.06 -23.81
C ALA A 469 -32.52 0.04 -24.84
N VAL A 470 -32.93 -0.15 -26.10
CA VAL A 470 -32.65 0.81 -27.20
C VAL A 470 -33.08 2.24 -26.85
N PRO A 471 -34.29 2.53 -26.34
CA PRO A 471 -34.68 3.90 -26.00
C PRO A 471 -33.77 4.54 -24.96
N THR A 472 -33.40 3.79 -23.92
CA THR A 472 -32.47 4.24 -22.88
C THR A 472 -31.07 4.48 -23.44
N LEU A 473 -30.54 3.56 -24.26
CA LEU A 473 -29.23 3.70 -24.90
C LEU A 473 -29.17 4.91 -25.85
N VAL A 474 -30.26 5.19 -26.57
CA VAL A 474 -30.37 6.40 -27.41
C VAL A 474 -30.31 7.66 -26.54
N ALA A 475 -30.97 7.70 -25.40
CA ALA A 475 -30.85 8.83 -24.47
C ALA A 475 -29.41 9.00 -23.92
N GLN A 476 -28.66 7.90 -23.76
CA GLN A 476 -27.25 7.96 -23.33
C GLN A 476 -26.28 8.50 -24.40
N LEU A 477 -26.73 8.69 -25.65
CA LEU A 477 -25.92 9.30 -26.70
C LEU A 477 -25.54 10.75 -26.37
N GLU A 478 -26.35 11.45 -25.57
CA GLU A 478 -26.10 12.84 -25.13
C GLU A 478 -25.42 12.91 -23.75
N ALA A 479 -24.87 11.80 -23.24
CA ALA A 479 -24.19 11.82 -21.95
C ALA A 479 -22.92 12.68 -21.97
N ASP A 480 -22.67 13.43 -20.90
CA ASP A 480 -21.47 14.26 -20.75
C ASP A 480 -20.18 13.43 -20.86
N HIS A 481 -20.19 12.22 -20.30
CA HIS A 481 -19.00 11.36 -20.27
C HIS A 481 -18.80 10.60 -21.59
N PRO A 482 -17.64 10.75 -22.27
CA PRO A 482 -17.40 10.18 -23.60
C PRO A 482 -17.45 8.64 -23.60
N GLU A 483 -16.90 7.99 -22.57
CA GLU A 483 -16.95 6.52 -22.46
C GLU A 483 -18.39 5.98 -22.42
N LEU A 484 -19.31 6.72 -21.79
CA LEU A 484 -20.71 6.30 -21.72
C LEU A 484 -21.39 6.44 -23.08
N ARG A 485 -21.12 7.54 -23.81
CA ARG A 485 -21.56 7.70 -25.21
C ARG A 485 -21.00 6.57 -26.08
N ALA A 486 -19.70 6.29 -25.96
CA ALA A 486 -19.01 5.29 -26.75
C ALA A 486 -19.60 3.89 -26.52
N ASN A 487 -19.85 3.53 -25.26
CA ASN A 487 -20.49 2.28 -24.89
C ASN A 487 -21.91 2.20 -25.46
N ALA A 488 -22.72 3.26 -25.31
CA ALA A 488 -24.09 3.30 -25.82
C ALA A 488 -24.15 3.10 -27.35
N VAL A 489 -23.34 3.85 -28.10
CA VAL A 489 -23.23 3.69 -29.56
C VAL A 489 -22.75 2.28 -29.93
N GLY A 490 -21.78 1.74 -29.17
CA GLY A 490 -21.28 0.38 -29.34
C GLY A 490 -22.40 -0.67 -29.22
N VAL A 491 -23.20 -0.60 -28.14
CA VAL A 491 -24.32 -1.53 -27.93
C VAL A 491 -25.37 -1.40 -29.03
N LEU A 492 -25.75 -0.18 -29.43
CA LEU A 492 -26.68 0.06 -30.54
C LEU A 492 -26.13 -0.50 -31.86
N GLY A 493 -24.82 -0.33 -32.11
CA GLY A 493 -24.13 -0.93 -33.24
C GLY A 493 -24.17 -2.46 -33.22
N ASP A 494 -23.96 -3.08 -32.08
CA ASP A 494 -24.02 -4.54 -31.96
C ASP A 494 -25.44 -5.08 -32.12
N ILE A 495 -26.48 -4.37 -31.64
CA ILE A 495 -27.88 -4.68 -31.96
C ILE A 495 -28.12 -4.59 -33.46
N ALA A 496 -27.64 -3.51 -34.11
CA ALA A 496 -27.81 -3.29 -35.55
C ALA A 496 -27.14 -4.38 -36.43
N LYS A 497 -26.24 -5.21 -35.88
CA LYS A 497 -25.64 -6.34 -36.60
C LYS A 497 -26.67 -7.36 -37.05
N GLU A 498 -27.71 -7.57 -36.24
CA GLU A 498 -28.79 -8.54 -36.51
C GLU A 498 -30.16 -7.85 -36.67
N PHE A 499 -30.36 -6.73 -35.98
CA PHE A 499 -31.61 -5.95 -35.96
C PHE A 499 -31.42 -4.52 -36.49
N PRO A 500 -30.88 -4.31 -37.72
CA PRO A 500 -30.64 -2.97 -38.24
C PRO A 500 -31.93 -2.16 -38.42
N THR A 501 -33.07 -2.83 -38.64
CA THR A 501 -34.38 -2.15 -38.76
C THR A 501 -34.83 -1.51 -37.44
N ASP A 502 -34.42 -2.05 -36.30
CA ASP A 502 -34.83 -1.56 -34.98
C ASP A 502 -34.01 -0.32 -34.57
N ILE A 503 -32.79 -0.19 -35.10
CA ILE A 503 -31.91 0.96 -34.85
C ILE A 503 -32.08 2.05 -35.91
N ALA A 504 -32.50 1.70 -37.13
CA ALA A 504 -32.69 2.63 -38.24
C ALA A 504 -33.58 3.87 -37.97
N PRO A 505 -34.57 3.85 -37.05
CA PRO A 505 -35.32 5.04 -36.70
C PRO A 505 -34.49 6.12 -35.99
N TYR A 506 -33.35 5.75 -35.40
CA TYR A 506 -32.52 6.62 -34.56
C TYR A 506 -31.26 7.14 -35.28
N THR A 507 -31.27 7.14 -36.62
CA THR A 507 -30.11 7.60 -37.42
C THR A 507 -29.81 9.08 -37.21
N ASP A 508 -30.83 9.90 -36.93
CA ASP A 508 -30.66 11.33 -36.72
C ASP A 508 -29.91 11.59 -35.40
N GLU A 509 -30.26 10.89 -34.33
CA GLU A 509 -29.58 10.93 -33.03
C GLU A 509 -28.15 10.37 -33.12
N LEU A 510 -27.96 9.27 -33.84
CA LEU A 510 -26.63 8.69 -34.06
C LEU A 510 -25.74 9.58 -34.95
N ALA A 511 -26.31 10.37 -35.87
CA ALA A 511 -25.53 11.19 -36.79
C ALA A 511 -24.69 12.25 -36.07
N ALA A 512 -25.21 12.82 -34.97
CA ALA A 512 -24.48 13.78 -34.14
C ALA A 512 -23.20 13.17 -33.52
N ARG A 513 -23.10 11.84 -33.45
CA ARG A 513 -21.95 11.11 -32.93
C ARG A 513 -20.88 10.81 -33.99
N LEU A 514 -21.16 11.02 -35.28
CA LEU A 514 -20.16 10.89 -36.35
C LEU A 514 -19.07 11.98 -36.28
N THR A 515 -19.32 13.09 -35.58
CA THR A 515 -18.38 14.21 -35.38
C THR A 515 -18.07 14.45 -33.91
N ASP A 516 -18.23 13.44 -33.06
CA ASP A 516 -17.91 13.53 -31.62
C ASP A 516 -16.41 13.78 -31.39
N ASP A 517 -16.05 14.49 -30.31
CA ASP A 517 -14.65 14.73 -29.97
C ASP A 517 -13.91 13.42 -29.64
N ASP A 518 -14.61 12.44 -29.08
CA ASP A 518 -14.04 11.13 -28.77
C ASP A 518 -13.98 10.23 -30.02
N PRO A 519 -12.78 9.73 -30.41
CA PRO A 519 -12.62 8.93 -31.62
C PRO A 519 -13.29 7.54 -31.53
N THR A 520 -13.45 6.99 -30.33
CA THR A 520 -14.17 5.74 -30.12
C THR A 520 -15.65 5.93 -30.42
N VAL A 521 -16.23 7.06 -30.01
CA VAL A 521 -17.62 7.43 -30.31
C VAL A 521 -17.82 7.56 -31.82
N ARG A 522 -16.98 8.34 -32.52
CA ARG A 522 -17.05 8.50 -33.99
C ARG A 522 -16.95 7.17 -34.71
N SER A 523 -15.97 6.35 -34.34
CA SER A 523 -15.74 5.05 -34.95
C SER A 523 -16.91 4.09 -34.74
N ASN A 524 -17.46 4.04 -33.52
CA ASN A 524 -18.62 3.21 -33.21
C ASN A 524 -19.87 3.70 -33.98
N ALA A 525 -20.05 5.01 -34.12
CA ALA A 525 -21.17 5.60 -34.87
C ALA A 525 -21.09 5.19 -36.34
N ALA A 526 -19.95 5.40 -37.00
CA ALA A 526 -19.73 4.95 -38.37
C ALA A 526 -19.99 3.44 -38.55
N GLY A 527 -19.60 2.64 -37.54
CA GLY A 527 -19.86 1.20 -37.53
C GLY A 527 -21.34 0.84 -37.40
N ALA A 528 -22.12 1.59 -36.63
CA ALA A 528 -23.58 1.44 -36.54
C ALA A 528 -24.24 1.83 -37.87
N PHE A 529 -23.83 2.96 -38.47
CA PHE A 529 -24.27 3.41 -39.78
C PHE A 529 -24.01 2.37 -40.87
N ALA A 530 -22.81 1.79 -40.91
CA ALA A 530 -22.50 0.71 -41.84
C ALA A 530 -23.47 -0.47 -41.69
N ARG A 531 -23.78 -0.90 -40.47
CA ARG A 531 -24.71 -2.01 -40.21
C ARG A 531 -26.14 -1.65 -40.63
N ILE A 532 -26.62 -0.45 -40.31
CA ILE A 532 -27.93 0.04 -40.75
C ILE A 532 -28.01 0.08 -42.27
N ALA A 533 -26.99 0.61 -42.94
CA ALA A 533 -26.91 0.74 -44.39
C ALA A 533 -27.02 -0.62 -45.12
N SER A 534 -26.64 -1.72 -44.48
CA SER A 534 -26.75 -3.06 -45.07
C SER A 534 -28.19 -3.50 -45.37
N VAL A 535 -29.19 -2.90 -44.69
CA VAL A 535 -30.62 -3.24 -44.84
C VAL A 535 -31.47 -2.00 -45.13
N LYS A 536 -31.10 -0.83 -44.61
CA LYS A 536 -31.83 0.44 -44.71
C LYS A 536 -30.93 1.57 -45.25
N PRO A 537 -30.31 1.43 -46.45
CA PRO A 537 -29.37 2.43 -46.98
C PRO A 537 -29.98 3.83 -47.08
N ARG A 538 -31.27 3.94 -47.45
CA ARG A 538 -32.03 5.20 -47.49
C ARG A 538 -32.11 5.98 -46.17
N ARG A 539 -31.88 5.32 -45.03
CA ARG A 539 -31.81 6.00 -43.72
C ARG A 539 -30.45 6.61 -43.46
N VAL A 540 -29.42 6.12 -44.15
CA VAL A 540 -28.04 6.59 -44.03
C VAL A 540 -27.69 7.61 -45.12
N GLU A 541 -28.32 7.53 -46.30
CA GLU A 541 -28.13 8.45 -47.44
C GLU A 541 -28.02 9.95 -47.04
N PRO A 542 -28.86 10.51 -46.14
CA PRO A 542 -28.76 11.92 -45.74
C PRO A 542 -27.44 12.32 -45.07
N PHE A 543 -26.66 11.35 -44.60
CA PHE A 543 -25.43 11.55 -43.82
C PHE A 543 -24.16 11.23 -44.63
N THR A 544 -24.30 11.04 -45.94
CA THR A 544 -23.20 10.70 -46.87
C THR A 544 -22.04 11.68 -46.76
N ASP A 545 -22.29 12.99 -46.74
CA ASP A 545 -21.24 14.01 -46.65
C ASP A 545 -20.42 13.89 -45.35
N THR A 546 -21.07 13.60 -44.22
CA THR A 546 -20.40 13.40 -42.94
C THR A 546 -19.57 12.12 -42.95
N LEU A 547 -20.08 11.04 -43.57
CA LEU A 547 -19.35 9.79 -43.74
C LEU A 547 -18.15 9.95 -44.69
N ILE A 548 -18.25 10.78 -45.73
CA ILE A 548 -17.11 11.14 -46.61
C ILE A 548 -16.03 11.83 -45.78
N LYS A 549 -16.37 12.81 -44.93
CA LYS A 549 -15.39 13.47 -44.07
C LYS A 549 -14.66 12.52 -43.12
N LEU A 550 -15.33 11.45 -42.66
CA LEU A 550 -14.71 10.42 -41.82
C LEU A 550 -13.69 9.55 -42.54
N LEU A 551 -13.58 9.64 -43.87
CA LEU A 551 -12.50 9.03 -44.63
C LEU A 551 -11.14 9.70 -44.38
N ASP A 552 -11.12 10.92 -43.85
CA ASP A 552 -9.89 11.64 -43.45
C ASP A 552 -9.64 11.58 -41.93
N ASP A 553 -10.44 10.80 -41.19
CA ASP A 553 -10.35 10.72 -39.73
C ASP A 553 -9.02 10.10 -39.27
N GLU A 554 -8.44 10.64 -38.19
CA GLU A 554 -7.16 10.16 -37.66
C GLU A 554 -7.21 8.67 -37.25
N TRP A 555 -8.38 8.16 -36.86
CA TRP A 555 -8.55 6.77 -36.46
C TRP A 555 -8.87 5.85 -37.64
N THR A 556 -7.98 4.89 -37.87
CA THR A 556 -8.11 3.83 -38.89
C THR A 556 -9.47 3.15 -38.89
N ARG A 557 -10.01 2.85 -37.70
CA ARG A 557 -11.29 2.15 -37.59
C ARG A 557 -12.47 3.02 -38.06
N SER A 558 -12.42 4.33 -37.84
CA SER A 558 -13.42 5.28 -38.37
C SER A 558 -13.45 5.24 -39.90
N ARG A 559 -12.27 5.35 -40.53
CA ARG A 559 -12.12 5.31 -41.99
C ARG A 559 -12.62 3.99 -42.60
N VAL A 560 -12.27 2.85 -42.00
CA VAL A 560 -12.79 1.52 -42.41
C VAL A 560 -14.31 1.47 -42.34
N HIS A 561 -14.91 1.94 -41.24
CA HIS A 561 -16.37 1.92 -41.08
C HIS A 561 -17.07 2.91 -42.03
N ALA A 562 -16.48 4.06 -42.31
CA ALA A 562 -16.97 5.02 -43.29
C ALA A 562 -17.01 4.41 -44.69
N CYS A 563 -15.92 3.77 -45.15
CA CYS A 563 -15.89 3.05 -46.43
C CYS A 563 -16.99 1.99 -46.51
N TRP A 564 -17.19 1.21 -45.44
CA TRP A 564 -18.29 0.24 -45.37
C TRP A 564 -19.67 0.89 -45.51
N ALA A 565 -19.94 1.99 -44.80
CA ALA A 565 -21.22 2.66 -44.83
C ALA A 565 -21.51 3.24 -46.22
N LEU A 566 -20.53 3.93 -46.82
CA LEU A 566 -20.63 4.54 -48.14
C LEU A 566 -20.88 3.50 -49.23
N GLY A 567 -20.10 2.41 -49.26
CA GLY A 567 -20.29 1.33 -50.25
C GLY A 567 -21.60 0.55 -50.06
N ARG A 568 -22.16 0.49 -48.85
CA ARG A 568 -23.49 -0.11 -48.59
C ARG A 568 -24.63 0.81 -48.99
N CYS A 569 -24.42 2.12 -48.98
CA CYS A 569 -25.40 3.12 -49.39
C CYS A 569 -25.43 3.40 -50.89
N ASP A 570 -24.54 2.77 -51.67
CA ASP A 570 -24.37 3.10 -53.09
C ASP A 570 -24.05 4.61 -53.28
N ALA A 571 -23.19 5.14 -52.41
CA ALA A 571 -22.91 6.57 -52.33
C ALA A 571 -21.93 7.01 -53.44
N THR A 572 -22.41 7.13 -54.67
CA THR A 572 -21.62 7.57 -55.85
C THR A 572 -20.90 8.91 -55.65
N ALA A 573 -21.47 9.81 -54.84
CA ALA A 573 -20.82 11.08 -54.46
C ALA A 573 -19.49 10.90 -53.71
N ALA A 574 -19.24 9.72 -53.14
CA ALA A 574 -18.00 9.40 -52.43
C ALA A 574 -16.90 8.81 -53.32
N ALA A 575 -17.14 8.60 -54.62
CA ALA A 575 -16.22 7.89 -55.51
C ALA A 575 -14.81 8.49 -55.50
N ASP A 576 -14.68 9.82 -55.68
CA ASP A 576 -13.37 10.48 -55.70
C ASP A 576 -12.62 10.34 -54.36
N ALA A 577 -13.33 10.56 -53.23
CA ALA A 577 -12.73 10.44 -51.89
C ALA A 577 -12.33 8.98 -51.56
N LEU A 578 -13.15 8.00 -51.95
CA LEU A 578 -12.82 6.58 -51.79
C LEU A 578 -11.64 6.17 -52.68
N ALA A 579 -11.56 6.71 -53.90
CA ALA A 579 -10.42 6.48 -54.79
C ALA A 579 -9.14 7.07 -54.18
N GLU A 580 -9.19 8.28 -53.63
CA GLU A 580 -8.06 8.87 -52.91
C GLU A 580 -7.63 7.96 -51.74
N CYS A 581 -8.56 7.60 -50.84
CA CYS A 581 -8.26 6.70 -49.72
C CYS A 581 -7.69 5.35 -50.16
N HIS A 582 -8.19 4.77 -51.26
CA HIS A 582 -7.65 3.52 -51.79
C HIS A 582 -6.17 3.64 -52.17
N HIS A 583 -5.75 4.78 -52.71
CA HIS A 583 -4.39 4.99 -53.19
C HIS A 583 -3.44 5.51 -52.10
N THR A 584 -3.92 6.37 -51.20
CA THR A 584 -3.05 7.19 -50.34
C THR A 584 -3.13 6.82 -48.86
N ASP A 585 -4.17 6.11 -48.40
CA ASP A 585 -4.31 5.81 -46.97
C ASP A 585 -3.11 4.99 -46.46
N PRO A 586 -2.51 5.34 -45.32
CA PRO A 586 -1.37 4.61 -44.77
C PRO A 586 -1.70 3.15 -44.43
N GLU A 587 -2.94 2.87 -44.05
CA GLU A 587 -3.37 1.58 -43.52
C GLU A 587 -3.95 0.68 -44.62
N GLU A 588 -3.35 -0.50 -44.79
CA GLU A 588 -3.78 -1.46 -45.82
C GLU A 588 -5.25 -1.87 -45.66
N SER A 589 -5.71 -2.02 -44.41
CA SER A 589 -7.10 -2.36 -44.13
C SER A 589 -8.10 -1.31 -44.63
N VAL A 590 -7.72 -0.03 -44.64
CA VAL A 590 -8.55 1.06 -45.18
C VAL A 590 -8.50 1.02 -46.70
N ARG A 591 -7.31 0.91 -47.31
CA ARG A 591 -7.16 0.83 -48.76
C ARG A 591 -7.98 -0.31 -49.37
N GLN A 592 -7.93 -1.50 -48.76
CA GLN A 592 -8.71 -2.66 -49.17
C GLN A 592 -10.22 -2.42 -49.01
N ARG A 593 -10.63 -1.73 -47.94
CA ARG A 593 -12.05 -1.43 -47.71
C ARG A 593 -12.59 -0.37 -48.67
N ALA A 594 -11.78 0.62 -49.02
CA ALA A 594 -12.11 1.65 -50.00
C ALA A 594 -12.28 1.03 -51.41
N ALA A 595 -11.38 0.13 -51.82
CA ALA A 595 -11.54 -0.64 -53.06
C ALA A 595 -12.87 -1.41 -53.11
N TRP A 596 -13.20 -2.13 -52.03
CA TRP A 596 -14.48 -2.84 -51.93
C TRP A 596 -15.69 -1.90 -52.06
N ALA A 597 -15.60 -0.67 -51.55
CA ALA A 597 -16.67 0.31 -51.67
C ALA A 597 -16.78 0.84 -53.11
N LEU A 598 -15.67 1.11 -53.78
CA LEU A 598 -15.63 1.54 -55.19
C LEU A 598 -16.26 0.51 -56.13
N GLU A 599 -15.90 -0.77 -55.98
CA GLU A 599 -16.47 -1.88 -56.78
C GLU A 599 -18.00 -2.00 -56.69
N ARG A 600 -18.62 -1.34 -55.72
CA ARG A 600 -20.08 -1.38 -55.51
C ARG A 600 -20.80 -0.15 -56.04
N ILE A 601 -20.12 0.98 -56.14
CA ILE A 601 -20.70 2.27 -56.54
C ILE A 601 -20.36 2.65 -57.98
N GLU A 602 -19.39 1.95 -58.58
CA GLU A 602 -19.03 1.97 -60.01
C GLU A 602 -19.62 0.75 -60.73
#